data_AF-A0A4Y2BHZ1-F1
#
_entry.id   AF-A0A4Y2BHZ1-F1
#
_cell.length_a   1.000
_cell.length_b   1.000
_cell.length_c   1.000
_cell.angle_alpha   90.00
_cell.angle_beta   90.00
_cell.angle_gamma   90.00
#
_symmetry.space_group_name_H-M   'P 1'
#
loop_
_entity.id
_entity.type
_entity.pdbx_description
1 polymer ?
#
loop_
_entity_poly.entity_id
_entity_poly.type
_entity_poly.pdbx_seq_one_letter_code
_entity_poly.pdbx_strand_id
1 'polypeptide(L)'
;MAASTNSENIFFLKPGRGKAEDALYCAANLNIAPHIRDNILFLHAFSGCDTTSAVFRQGKKKFLNLLNNTELRKVVNIFRDENACLYEVDETGQKVLIACMGERTVKK
;
A
#
# COMPACT_ATOMS: atom_id res chain seq x y z
N MET A 1 -4.44 22.78 2.46
CA MET A 1 -5.14 21.70 3.18
C MET A 1 -4.10 20.66 3.53
N ALA A 2 -3.73 20.52 4.81
CA ALA A 2 -2.81 19.46 5.22
C ALA A 2 -3.54 18.12 5.13
N ALA A 3 -3.08 17.22 4.29
CA ALA A 3 -3.62 15.88 4.21
C ALA A 3 -3.10 15.11 5.43
N SER A 4 -3.95 14.97 6.45
CA SER A 4 -3.60 14.18 7.64
C SER A 4 -3.29 12.74 7.23
N THR A 5 -2.09 12.27 7.57
CA THR A 5 -1.63 10.89 7.34
C THR A 5 -2.22 9.91 8.35
N ASN A 6 -3.17 10.35 9.18
CA ASN A 6 -3.86 9.51 10.15
C ASN A 6 -4.93 8.67 9.43
N SER A 7 -4.89 7.36 9.67
CA SER A 7 -5.92 6.43 9.20
C SER A 7 -7.32 6.68 9.79
N GLU A 8 -7.44 7.62 10.74
CA GLU A 8 -8.69 8.05 11.38
C GLU A 8 -9.73 8.56 10.39
N ASN A 9 -9.30 9.13 9.27
CA ASN A 9 -10.18 9.70 8.25
C ASN A 9 -10.30 8.84 6.97
N ILE A 10 -9.73 7.63 6.97
CA ILE A 10 -9.78 6.73 5.81
C ILE A 10 -10.91 5.72 5.99
N PHE A 11 -11.87 5.72 5.06
CA PHE A 11 -13.00 4.79 5.05
C PHE A 11 -13.01 3.98 3.75
N PHE A 12 -13.25 2.68 3.88
CA PHE A 12 -13.43 1.77 2.75
C PHE A 12 -14.90 1.43 2.59
N LEU A 13 -15.46 1.77 1.44
CA LEU A 13 -16.78 1.30 1.03
C LEU A 13 -16.64 -0.10 0.44
N LYS A 14 -17.38 -1.05 0.99
CA LYS A 14 -17.63 -2.35 0.38
C LYS A 14 -19.04 -2.34 -0.17
N PRO A 15 -19.19 -2.27 -1.51
CA PRO A 15 -20.50 -2.40 -2.12
C PRO A 15 -21.14 -3.73 -1.74
N GLY A 16 -22.42 -3.68 -1.40
CA GLY A 16 -23.24 -4.85 -1.21
C GLY A 16 -23.32 -5.70 -2.47
N ARG A 17 -23.64 -6.99 -2.32
CA ARG A 17 -23.90 -7.89 -3.44
C ARG A 17 -25.33 -8.42 -3.35
N GLY A 18 -26.10 -8.27 -4.42
CA GLY A 18 -27.49 -8.72 -4.48
C GLY A 18 -28.38 -7.90 -3.53
N LYS A 19 -28.90 -8.55 -2.48
CA LYS A 19 -29.74 -7.91 -1.45
C LYS A 19 -28.96 -7.41 -0.23
N ALA A 20 -27.66 -7.67 -0.15
CA ALA A 20 -26.85 -7.17 0.95
C ALA A 20 -26.65 -5.64 0.80
N GLU A 21 -26.72 -4.92 1.92
CA GLU A 21 -26.43 -3.49 1.98
C GLU A 21 -24.92 -3.22 1.84
N ASP A 22 -24.60 -1.98 1.50
CA ASP A 22 -23.23 -1.48 1.51
C ASP A 22 -22.68 -1.46 2.94
N ALA A 23 -21.40 -1.82 3.09
CA ALA A 23 -20.71 -1.77 4.36
C ALA A 23 -19.59 -0.73 4.31
N LEU A 24 -19.49 0.11 5.35
CA LEU A 24 -18.42 1.08 5.51
C LEU A 24 -17.44 0.62 6.59
N TYR A 25 -16.16 0.55 6.26
CA TYR A 25 -15.09 0.16 7.19
C TYR A 25 -14.17 1.35 7.45
N CYS A 26 -14.03 1.76 8.70
CA CYS A 26 -13.01 2.72 9.10
C CYS A 26 -11.65 2.04 9.20
N ALA A 27 -10.63 2.59 8.53
CA ALA A 27 -9.28 2.05 8.56
C ALA A 27 -8.69 2.03 9.98
N ALA A 28 -9.03 3.03 10.81
CA ALA A 28 -8.62 3.09 12.21
C ALA A 28 -9.07 1.88 13.04
N ASN A 29 -10.25 1.32 12.72
CA ASN A 29 -10.89 0.25 13.47
C ASN A 29 -10.51 -1.15 12.97
N LEU A 30 -9.68 -1.25 11.92
CA LEU A 30 -9.23 -2.54 11.40
C LEU A 30 -8.28 -3.21 12.41
N ASN A 31 -8.56 -4.48 12.74
CA ASN A 31 -7.70 -5.31 13.60
C ASN A 31 -6.47 -5.83 12.82
N ILE A 32 -5.57 -4.92 12.45
CA ILE A 32 -4.34 -5.19 11.70
C ILE A 32 -3.15 -4.45 12.35
N ALA A 33 -1.93 -4.88 12.04
CA ALA A 33 -0.74 -4.26 12.61
C ALA A 33 -0.63 -2.77 12.23
N PRO A 34 -0.19 -1.87 13.14
CA PRO A 34 -0.16 -0.43 12.89
C PRO A 34 0.58 -0.04 11.61
N HIS A 35 1.73 -0.65 11.33
CA HIS A 35 2.51 -0.35 10.13
C HIS A 35 1.82 -0.74 8.82
N ILE A 36 0.89 -1.70 8.85
CA ILE A 36 0.05 -2.07 7.70
C ILE A 36 -1.07 -1.05 7.55
N ARG A 37 -1.73 -0.68 8.65
CA ARG A 37 -2.80 0.32 8.67
C ARG A 37 -2.33 1.68 8.17
N ASP A 38 -1.18 2.11 8.65
CA ASP A 38 -0.57 3.40 8.32
C ASP A 38 -0.16 3.49 6.84
N ASN A 39 0.10 2.35 6.20
CA ASN A 39 0.52 2.24 4.80
C ASN A 39 -0.58 1.63 3.91
N ILE A 40 -1.84 1.72 4.31
CA ILE A 40 -2.94 1.05 3.59
C ILE A 40 -3.16 1.61 2.18
N LEU A 41 -2.91 2.91 1.96
CA LEU A 41 -2.99 3.54 0.64
C LEU A 41 -1.86 3.06 -0.29
N PHE A 42 -0.63 2.93 0.24
CA PHE A 42 0.48 2.31 -0.48
C PHE A 42 0.12 0.89 -0.91
N LEU A 43 -0.42 0.08 0.01
CA LEU A 43 -0.85 -1.28 -0.30
C LEU A 43 -1.92 -1.29 -1.39
N HIS A 44 -2.91 -0.39 -1.32
CA HIS A 44 -3.96 -0.29 -2.33
C HIS A 44 -3.40 0.05 -3.72
N ALA A 45 -2.52 1.05 -3.81
CA ALA A 45 -1.93 1.50 -5.07
C ALA A 45 -1.01 0.45 -5.71
N PHE A 46 -0.10 -0.15 -4.92
CA PHE A 46 0.92 -1.06 -5.46
C PHE A 46 0.46 -2.50 -5.62
N SER A 47 -0.42 -2.99 -4.74
CA SER A 47 -0.91 -4.37 -4.83
C SER A 47 -2.11 -4.55 -5.76
N GLY A 48 -2.67 -3.43 -6.25
CA GLY A 48 -3.83 -3.39 -7.14
C GLY A 48 -5.15 -3.56 -6.39
N CYS A 49 -6.19 -2.89 -6.89
CA CYS A 49 -7.58 -3.14 -6.51
C CYS A 49 -8.26 -4.05 -7.55
N ASP A 50 -9.56 -4.30 -7.40
CA ASP A 50 -10.27 -5.22 -8.30
C ASP A 50 -10.39 -4.68 -9.74
N THR A 51 -10.22 -3.36 -9.93
CA THR A 51 -10.29 -2.69 -11.24
C THR A 51 -8.95 -2.22 -11.78
N THR A 52 -7.89 -2.17 -10.96
CA THR A 52 -6.54 -1.76 -11.40
C THR A 52 -5.62 -2.96 -11.59
N SER A 53 -4.82 -2.96 -12.66
CA SER A 53 -3.80 -3.98 -12.89
C SER A 53 -2.77 -4.01 -11.75
N ALA A 54 -2.51 -5.20 -11.21
CA ALA A 54 -1.44 -5.42 -10.23
C ALA A 54 -0.08 -5.65 -10.91
N VAL A 55 1.01 -5.51 -10.16
CA VAL A 55 2.36 -5.87 -10.64
C VAL A 55 2.37 -7.34 -11.08
N PHE A 56 2.83 -7.60 -12.31
CA PHE A 56 2.74 -8.92 -12.95
C PHE A 56 3.34 -10.02 -12.08
N ARG A 57 2.54 -11.07 -11.82
CA ARG A 57 2.88 -12.24 -11.00
C ARG A 57 3.22 -11.92 -9.53
N GLN A 58 2.89 -10.72 -9.04
CA GLN A 58 3.04 -10.37 -7.63
C GLN A 58 1.68 -10.32 -6.94
N GLY A 59 1.48 -11.19 -5.95
CA GLY A 59 0.24 -11.22 -5.16
C GLY A 59 0.23 -10.18 -4.03
N LYS A 60 -0.97 -9.80 -3.57
CA LYS A 60 -1.17 -8.82 -2.47
C LYS A 60 -0.38 -9.15 -1.19
N LYS A 61 -0.24 -10.44 -0.85
CA LYS A 61 0.56 -10.91 0.30
C LYS A 61 2.03 -10.49 0.22
N LYS A 62 2.60 -10.32 -0.98
CA LYS A 62 4.00 -9.91 -1.14
C LYS A 62 4.23 -8.47 -0.67
N PHE A 63 3.31 -7.58 -0.99
CA PHE A 63 3.36 -6.18 -0.53
C PHE A 63 3.13 -6.06 0.98
N LEU A 64 2.25 -6.90 1.55
CA LEU A 64 2.11 -7.00 3.01
C LEU A 64 3.42 -7.44 3.67
N ASN A 65 4.09 -8.45 3.12
CA ASN A 65 5.38 -8.92 3.64
C ASN A 65 6.51 -7.89 3.47
N LEU A 66 6.47 -7.06 2.41
CA LEU A 66 7.43 -5.98 2.20
C LEU A 66 7.43 -4.99 3.37
N LEU A 67 6.26 -4.69 3.93
CA LEU A 67 6.12 -3.81 5.08
C LEU A 67 6.62 -4.42 6.40
N ASN A 68 6.85 -5.73 6.45
CA ASN A 68 7.48 -6.38 7.60
C ASN A 68 9.02 -6.17 7.62
N ASN A 69 9.62 -5.78 6.49
CA ASN A 69 11.02 -5.37 6.44
C ASN A 69 11.15 -3.92 6.91
N THR A 70 11.94 -3.68 7.96
CA THR A 70 12.09 -2.35 8.57
C THR A 70 12.71 -1.32 7.64
N GLU A 71 13.63 -1.71 6.76
CA GLU A 71 14.26 -0.81 5.80
C GLU A 71 13.30 -0.44 4.68
N LEU A 72 12.59 -1.42 4.11
CA LEU A 72 11.58 -1.16 3.09
C LEU A 72 10.39 -0.36 3.65
N ARG A 73 10.05 -0.56 4.93
CA ARG A 73 9.05 0.26 5.61
C ARG A 73 9.46 1.73 5.69
N LYS A 74 10.74 2.03 5.98
CA LYS A 74 11.25 3.42 5.97
C LYS A 74 11.16 4.02 4.56
N VAL A 75 11.48 3.24 3.53
CA VAL A 75 11.35 3.67 2.13
C VAL A 75 9.90 4.03 1.80
N VAL A 76 8.94 3.17 2.14
CA VAL A 76 7.51 3.41 1.85
C VAL A 76 6.94 4.64 2.57
N ASN A 77 7.52 5.06 3.71
CA ASN A 77 7.05 6.25 4.42
C ASN A 77 7.15 7.54 3.58
N ILE A 78 7.99 7.58 2.53
CA ILE A 78 8.04 8.72 1.59
C ILE A 78 6.68 8.98 0.93
N PHE A 79 5.88 7.94 0.65
CA PHE A 79 4.53 8.12 0.11
C PHE A 79 3.56 8.82 1.09
N ARG A 80 3.94 8.97 2.35
CA ARG A 80 3.18 9.66 3.38
C ARG A 80 3.73 11.03 3.71
N ASP A 81 4.91 11.39 3.22
CA ASP A 81 5.49 12.70 3.48
C ASP A 81 4.87 13.73 2.53
N GLU A 82 4.12 14.68 3.09
CA GLU A 82 3.49 15.77 2.34
C GLU A 82 4.51 16.71 1.70
N ASN A 83 5.77 16.67 2.14
CA ASN A 83 6.86 17.47 1.60
C ASN A 83 7.71 16.70 0.57
N ALA A 84 7.44 15.40 0.36
CA ALA A 84 8.20 14.61 -0.61
C ALA A 84 8.02 15.18 -2.02
N CYS A 85 9.14 15.42 -2.69
CA CYS A 85 9.11 15.85 -4.07
C CYS A 85 8.85 14.68 -5.02
N LEU A 86 8.51 14.99 -6.28
CA LEU A 86 8.24 13.98 -7.31
C LEU A 86 9.41 13.00 -7.51
N TYR A 87 10.64 13.48 -7.38
CA TYR A 87 11.83 12.64 -7.51
C TYR A 87 11.94 11.59 -6.41
N GLU A 88 11.68 11.97 -5.16
CA GLU A 88 11.73 11.03 -4.02
C GLU A 88 10.62 9.98 -4.12
N VAL A 89 9.43 10.39 -4.56
CA VAL A 89 8.30 9.49 -4.79
C VAL A 89 8.61 8.49 -5.91
N ASP A 90 9.19 8.97 -7.02
CA ASP A 90 9.59 8.12 -8.15
C ASP A 90 10.69 7.13 -7.74
N GLU A 91 11.77 7.60 -7.11
CA GLU A 91 12.87 6.76 -6.63
C GLU A 91 12.36 5.69 -5.64
N THR A 92 11.46 6.09 -4.74
CA THR A 92 10.81 5.18 -3.80
C THR A 92 9.96 4.14 -4.52
N GLY A 93 9.16 4.55 -5.51
CA GLY A 93 8.37 3.64 -6.34
C GLY A 93 9.23 2.60 -7.05
N GLN A 94 10.35 3.02 -7.63
CA GLN A 94 11.31 2.12 -8.26
C GLN A 94 11.90 1.12 -7.26
N LYS A 95 12.34 1.58 -6.08
CA LYS A 95 12.87 0.70 -5.02
C LYS A 95 11.86 -0.35 -4.59
N VAL A 96 10.59 0.04 -4.41
CA VAL A 96 9.51 -0.89 -4.08
C VAL A 96 9.31 -1.91 -5.19
N LEU A 97 9.23 -1.48 -6.45
CA LEU A 97 9.03 -2.38 -7.58
C LEU A 97 10.19 -3.39 -7.72
N ILE A 98 11.43 -2.94 -7.55
CA ILE A 98 12.62 -3.82 -7.57
C ILE A 98 12.53 -4.86 -6.43
N ALA A 99 12.25 -4.42 -5.21
CA ALA A 99 12.08 -5.31 -4.06
C ALA A 99 10.93 -6.32 -4.29
N CYS A 100 9.84 -5.89 -4.93
CA CYS A 100 8.71 -6.75 -5.28
C CYS A 100 9.03 -7.75 -6.39
N MET A 101 9.90 -7.44 -7.34
CA MET A 101 10.27 -8.39 -8.40
C MET A 101 11.35 -9.38 -7.94
N GLY A 102 12.05 -9.04 -6.85
CA GLY A 102 13.29 -9.70 -6.44
C GLY A 102 14.42 -9.30 -7.36
N GLU A 103 15.63 -9.14 -6.83
CA GLU A 103 16.82 -9.17 -7.66
C GLU A 103 16.82 -10.52 -8.38
N ARG A 104 16.43 -10.54 -9.65
CA ARG A 104 16.75 -11.66 -10.51
C ARG A 104 18.26 -11.64 -10.65
N THR A 105 18.96 -12.33 -9.75
CA THR A 105 20.23 -12.92 -10.15
C THR A 105 19.88 -13.83 -11.30
N VAL A 106 20.19 -13.36 -12.51
CA VAL A 106 20.23 -14.20 -13.69
C VAL A 106 21.23 -15.29 -13.32
N LYS A 107 20.73 -16.46 -12.94
CA LYS A 107 21.59 -17.64 -12.83
C LYS A 107 22.15 -17.85 -14.23
N LYS A 108 23.44 -17.53 -14.38
CA LYS A 108 24.25 -17.88 -15.55
C LYS A 108 24.28 -19.39 -15.72
#